data_AF-A0A497S8Y7-F1
#
_entry.id   AF-A0A497S8Y7-F1
#
_cell.length_a   1.000
_cell.length_b   1.000
_cell.length_c   1.000
_cell.angle_alpha   90.00
_cell.angle_beta   90.00
_cell.angle_gamma   90.00
#
_symmetry.space_group_name_H-M   'P 1'
#
loop_
_entity.id
_entity.type
_entity.pdbx_description
1 polymer ?
#
loop_
_entity_poly.entity_id
_entity_poly.type
_entity_poly.pdbx_seq_one_letter_code
_entity_poly.pdbx_strand_id
1 'polypeptide(L)' 'MAKDKFGRELYDVICSECGQKTQVPFKPTEGRPVYCRECYRRHKPRRRY' A
#
# COMPACT_ATOMS: atom_id res chain seq x y z
N MET A 1 16.74 -9.45 4.57
CA MET A 1 15.87 -9.04 3.46
C MET A 1 14.43 -9.37 3.86
N ALA A 2 13.59 -8.37 4.10
CA ALA A 2 12.22 -8.56 4.57
C ALA A 2 11.36 -9.13 3.42
N LYS A 3 11.14 -10.44 3.44
CA LYS A 3 10.31 -11.18 2.48
C LYS A 3 8.99 -11.53 3.15
N ASP A 4 7.88 -11.27 2.51
CA ASP A 4 6.59 -11.76 2.99
C ASP A 4 6.44 -13.28 2.82
N LYS A 5 5.41 -13.89 3.44
CA LYS A 5 5.16 -15.35 3.45
C LYS A 5 5.04 -15.99 2.05
N PHE A 6 4.96 -15.19 0.99
CA PHE A 6 4.89 -15.62 -0.40
C PHE A 6 6.17 -15.32 -1.19
N GLY A 7 7.24 -14.90 -0.52
CA GLY A 7 8.54 -14.61 -1.13
C GLY A 7 8.57 -13.34 -1.98
N ARG A 8 7.61 -12.42 -1.80
CA ARG A 8 7.58 -11.15 -2.54
C ARG A 8 8.46 -10.13 -1.84
N GLU A 9 9.01 -9.23 -2.63
CA GLU A 9 9.80 -8.11 -2.14
C GLU A 9 8.85 -7.06 -1.56
N LEU A 10 9.11 -6.66 -0.32
CA LEU A 10 8.46 -5.53 0.31
C LEU A 10 9.20 -4.25 -0.10
N TYR A 11 8.45 -3.26 -0.55
CA TYR A 11 8.96 -1.93 -0.87
C TYR A 11 8.55 -0.95 0.21
N ASP A 12 9.52 -0.26 0.78
CA ASP A 12 9.29 0.87 1.69
C ASP A 12 8.76 2.06 0.88
N VAL A 13 7.57 2.51 1.24
CA VAL A 13 6.85 3.58 0.54
C VAL A 13 6.20 4.52 1.54
N ILE A 14 5.94 5.75 1.11
CA ILE A 14 5.22 6.74 1.91
C ILE A 14 3.77 6.78 1.42
N CYS A 15 2.82 6.68 2.35
CA CYS A 15 1.40 6.79 2.03
C CYS A 15 1.10 8.18 1.46
N SER A 16 0.54 8.24 0.27
CA SER A 16 0.20 9.50 -0.41
C SER A 16 -0.94 10.27 0.27
N GLU A 17 -1.71 9.63 1.16
CA GLU A 17 -2.82 10.26 1.88
C GLU A 17 -2.42 10.76 3.28
N CYS A 18 -1.73 9.94 4.07
CA CYS A 18 -1.39 10.27 5.46
C CYS A 18 0.09 10.55 5.71
N GLY A 19 0.98 10.33 4.74
CA GLY A 19 2.42 10.56 4.88
C GLY A 19 3.18 9.53 5.73
N GLN A 20 2.53 8.46 6.18
CA GLN A 20 3.20 7.43 6.98
C GLN A 20 4.05 6.48 6.12
N LYS A 21 5.20 6.07 6.66
CA LYS A 21 6.05 5.03 6.07
C LYS A 21 5.41 3.66 6.26
N THR A 22 5.25 2.92 5.17
CA THR A 22 4.65 1.59 5.17
C THR A 22 5.37 0.68 4.19
N GLN A 23 5.27 -0.63 4.40
CA GLN A 23 5.87 -1.65 3.54
C GLN A 23 4.75 -2.32 2.73
N VAL A 24 4.87 -2.28 1.42
CA VAL A 24 3.88 -2.86 0.50
C VAL A 24 4.51 -3.92 -0.39
N PRO A 25 3.78 -5.00 -0.72
CA PRO A 25 4.29 -6.09 -1.56
C PRO A 25 4.18 -5.78 -3.06
N PHE A 26 4.04 -4.51 -3.44
CA PHE A 26 3.89 -4.05 -4.82
C PHE A 26 4.84 -2.90 -5.10
N LYS A 27 5.39 -2.87 -6.31
CA LYS A 27 6.31 -1.80 -6.70
C LYS A 27 5.55 -0.48 -6.85
N PRO A 28 5.94 0.60 -6.13
CA PRO A 28 5.37 1.92 -6.36
C PRO A 28 5.58 2.32 -7.82
N THR A 29 4.52 2.69 -8.52
CA THR A 29 4.56 3.09 -9.93
C THR A 29 4.42 4.60 -10.02
N GLU A 30 5.23 5.25 -10.84
CA GLU A 30 5.11 6.69 -11.09
C GLU A 30 3.74 6.97 -11.73
N GLY A 31 2.92 7.77 -11.05
CA GLY A 31 1.53 8.08 -11.45
C GLY A 31 0.43 7.33 -10.69
N ARG A 32 0.76 6.35 -9.82
CA ARG A 32 -0.24 5.63 -9.01
C ARG A 32 0.00 5.86 -7.52
N PRO A 33 -0.94 6.51 -6.79
CA PRO A 33 -0.76 6.81 -5.38
C PRO A 33 -0.73 5.52 -4.57
N VAL A 34 0.16 5.48 -3.58
CA VAL A 34 0.32 4.33 -2.71
C VAL A 34 -0.33 4.64 -1.37
N TYR A 35 -1.19 3.73 -0.92
CA TYR A 35 -1.95 3.91 0.31
C TYR A 35 -1.57 2.85 1.33
N CYS A 36 -1.46 3.25 2.59
CA CYS A 36 -1.36 2.30 3.70
C CYS A 36 -2.67 1.50 3.82
N ARG A 37 -2.63 0.41 4.60
CA ARG A 37 -3.78 -0.48 4.81
C ARG A 37 -5.03 0.26 5.29
N GLU A 38 -4.85 1.31 6.08
CA GLU A 38 -5.96 2.12 6.62
C GLU A 38 -6.56 3.05 5.56
N CYS A 39 -5.74 3.85 4.89
CA CYS A 39 -6.17 4.73 3.80
C CYS A 39 -6.83 3.94 2.67
N TYR A 40 -6.24 2.79 2.29
CA TYR A 40 -6.83 1.90 1.28
C TYR A 40 -8.21 1.37 1.68
N ARG A 41 -8.41 1.04 2.97
CA ARG A 41 -9.72 0.61 3.49
C ARG A 41 -10.76 1.74 3.45
N ARG A 42 -10.35 2.98 3.70
CA ARG A 42 -11.23 4.17 3.60
C ARG A 42 -11.60 4.48 2.16
N HIS A 43 -10.64 4.37 1.25
CA HIS A 43 -10.83 4.63 -0.18
C HIS A 43 -11.65 3.56 -0.90
N LYS A 44 -11.71 2.33 -0.35
CA LYS A 44 -12.50 1.26 -0.96
C LYS A 44 -13.98 1.63 -0.83
N PRO A 45 -14.70 1.98 -1.92
CA PRO A 45 -16.13 2.24 -1.83
C PRO A 45 -16.75 0.97 -1.25
N ARG A 46 -17.48 1.10 -0.14
CA ARG A 46 -18.31 0.00 0.34
C ARG A 46 -19.23 -0.31 -0.81
N ARG A 47 -19.01 -1.45 -1.49
CA ARG A 47 -19.94 -1.94 -2.51
C ARG A 47 -21.30 -1.96 -1.83
N ARG A 48 -22.14 -0.98 -2.16
CA ARG A 48 -23.54 -0.99 -1.77
C ARG A 48 -24.13 -2.18 -2.51
N TYR A 49 -24.71 -3.06 -1.70
CA TYR A 49 -25.31 -4.33 -2.09
C TYR A 49 -26.34 -4.13 -3.20
#